data_AF-A0A535NI28-F1
#
_entry.id   AF-A0A535NI28-F1
#
_cell.length_a   1.000
_cell.length_b   1.000
_cell.length_c   1.000
_cell.angle_alpha   90.00
_cell.angle_beta   90.00
_cell.angle_gamma   90.00
#
_symmetry.space_group_name_H-M   'P 1'
#
loop_
_entity.id
_entity.type
_entity.pdbx_description
1 polymer ?
#
loop_
_entity_poly.entity_id
_entity_poly.type
_entity_poly.pdbx_seq_one_letter_code
_entity_poly.pdbx_strand_id
1 'polypeptide(L)'
;MDGAAPLTVDLAEVDRNALALVGGKGANLGDLARAGFPVPNGFVLTTRAYALAAEAAGADPARPAEAAERLRAAPIPDAIANAARKAYAALGGGLVAVRSSATAEDLSGASFAGQQDTYLDVSGEENLLDAIRRCWASLWNERAVAYRNANGVDDTSVSLAVVVQEMVDASAAGVLFTADPITGRRRRAAIDAVAGLGEKLVSGAVDPDHYLVDTASHEVVQRPAAGRGSVLSDQEVLTLVEFGDRVERHFNAPQDIEFALDQERQVRLVQSRPITTLYPLPEDAPDPERELRVYFSGNVFQGYFEPITPMGIQFFRLLSGALSGMFGFPVDDPVAGSQILKEPGMRLYIDVTPIVRDPVGRRAFVTLTSMGEARSSAVLVQLASDPRLSLARRSRFRSVRAIAGAMMRTGVPHSALRVVRSPEVTRARYVREIEGFARIDLPQDATPEQRLDAFEHLILTVTPRLFPRMIGTILPAMLSFALAVRLLRGKARMDELQTITRGAPHNPTTEMDLALWELCADVRDDADSREALIQRTPAELAAGYRRGTLPPRLQAGLKSFLALYGFRSIGEIDIGVERWSENPEHILGALANYVRLGDEALAPDAQFAKGEREAEAMIASLLARVHGPRR
;
A
#
# COMPACT_ATOMS: atom_id res chain seq x y z
N MET A 1 -15.41 -48.94 -1.17
CA MET A 1 -13.95 -48.93 -0.95
C MET A 1 -13.66 -47.68 -0.16
N ASP A 2 -13.08 -47.84 1.02
CA ASP A 2 -13.10 -46.87 2.13
C ASP A 2 -12.77 -45.44 1.70
N GLY A 3 -13.65 -44.49 2.05
CA GLY A 3 -13.60 -43.07 1.67
C GLY A 3 -12.48 -42.26 2.33
N ALA A 4 -11.29 -42.84 2.50
CA ALA A 4 -10.10 -42.15 2.94
C ALA A 4 -9.41 -41.46 1.75
N ALA A 5 -8.89 -40.25 1.96
CA ALA A 5 -8.15 -39.51 0.94
C ALA A 5 -6.90 -40.31 0.48
N PRO A 6 -6.59 -40.30 -0.82
CA PRO A 6 -5.47 -41.06 -1.37
C PRO A 6 -4.11 -40.55 -0.86
N LEU A 7 -3.10 -41.42 -0.80
CA LEU A 7 -1.73 -41.06 -0.40
C LEU A 7 -0.94 -40.38 -1.53
N THR A 8 -1.27 -40.72 -2.78
CA THR A 8 -0.71 -40.13 -4.00
C THR A 8 -1.83 -39.82 -4.98
N VAL A 9 -1.71 -38.72 -5.69
CA VAL A 9 -2.63 -38.35 -6.79
C VAL A 9 -1.81 -38.01 -8.04
N ASP A 10 -2.29 -38.40 -9.21
CA ASP A 10 -1.69 -37.98 -10.47
C ASP A 10 -1.86 -36.47 -10.63
N LEU A 11 -0.79 -35.76 -11.03
CA LEU A 11 -0.83 -34.33 -11.20
C LEU A 11 -1.88 -33.90 -12.25
N ALA A 12 -2.08 -34.69 -13.30
CA ALA A 12 -3.08 -34.40 -14.34
C ALA A 12 -4.53 -34.59 -13.86
N GLU A 13 -4.76 -35.22 -12.70
CA GLU A 13 -6.09 -35.41 -12.13
C GLU A 13 -6.48 -34.31 -11.12
N VAL A 14 -5.51 -33.52 -10.66
CA VAL A 14 -5.68 -32.50 -9.61
C VAL A 14 -6.34 -31.24 -10.14
N ASP A 15 -7.41 -30.78 -9.49
CA ASP A 15 -8.01 -29.46 -9.74
C ASP A 15 -7.48 -28.39 -8.76
N ARG A 16 -7.68 -27.11 -9.11
CA ARG A 16 -7.25 -25.97 -8.27
C ARG A 16 -7.88 -25.92 -6.87
N ASN A 17 -9.05 -26.54 -6.66
CA ASN A 17 -9.74 -26.53 -5.37
C ASN A 17 -9.14 -27.57 -4.40
N ALA A 18 -8.28 -28.46 -4.87
CA ALA A 18 -7.60 -29.47 -4.08
C ALA A 18 -6.43 -28.94 -3.22
N LEU A 19 -6.33 -27.62 -3.00
CA LEU A 19 -5.25 -26.97 -2.24
C LEU A 19 -5.00 -27.60 -0.86
N ALA A 20 -6.06 -28.00 -0.15
CA ALA A 20 -5.93 -28.68 1.14
C ALA A 20 -5.31 -30.09 1.04
N LEU A 21 -5.41 -30.74 -0.13
CA LEU A 21 -4.90 -32.08 -0.39
C LEU A 21 -3.47 -32.06 -0.96
N VAL A 22 -3.16 -31.11 -1.85
CA VAL A 22 -1.93 -31.11 -2.66
C VAL A 22 -1.05 -29.88 -2.49
N GLY A 23 -1.45 -28.94 -1.63
CA GLY A 23 -0.74 -27.66 -1.46
C GLY A 23 -0.90 -26.72 -2.65
N GLY A 24 -0.36 -25.50 -2.52
CA GLY A 24 -0.47 -24.44 -3.52
C GLY A 24 0.16 -24.80 -4.88
N LYS A 25 1.46 -25.12 -4.89
CA LYS A 25 2.17 -25.58 -6.11
C LYS A 25 1.49 -26.77 -6.78
N GLY A 26 1.11 -27.80 -6.01
CA GLY A 26 0.44 -28.98 -6.56
C GLY A 26 -0.88 -28.64 -7.23
N ALA A 27 -1.70 -27.78 -6.60
CA ALA A 27 -2.97 -27.33 -7.14
C ALA A 27 -2.79 -26.52 -8.43
N ASN A 28 -1.85 -25.57 -8.47
CA ASN A 28 -1.62 -24.72 -9.64
C ASN A 28 -1.08 -25.54 -10.82
N LEU A 29 -0.13 -26.46 -10.58
CA LEU A 29 0.44 -27.31 -11.62
C LEU A 29 -0.58 -28.30 -12.18
N GLY A 30 -1.40 -28.92 -11.32
CA GLY A 30 -2.45 -29.83 -11.76
C GLY A 30 -3.52 -29.13 -12.60
N ASP A 31 -3.93 -27.93 -12.18
CA ASP A 31 -4.89 -27.11 -12.92
C ASP A 31 -4.36 -26.71 -14.31
N LEU A 32 -3.08 -26.34 -14.41
CA LEU A 32 -2.41 -26.08 -15.69
C LEU A 32 -2.32 -27.34 -16.58
N ALA A 33 -1.96 -28.49 -16.01
CA ALA A 33 -1.89 -29.76 -16.75
C ALA A 33 -3.27 -30.13 -17.32
N ARG A 34 -4.33 -30.01 -16.52
CA ARG A 34 -5.72 -30.24 -16.95
C ARG A 34 -6.19 -29.29 -18.03
N ALA A 35 -5.71 -28.04 -18.00
CA ALA A 35 -6.00 -27.04 -19.02
C ALA A 35 -5.17 -27.21 -20.31
N GLY A 36 -4.32 -28.23 -20.39
CA GLY A 36 -3.54 -28.55 -21.59
C GLY A 36 -2.29 -27.70 -21.77
N PHE A 37 -1.79 -27.06 -20.71
CA PHE A 37 -0.48 -26.42 -20.73
C PHE A 37 0.65 -27.46 -20.68
N PRO A 38 1.85 -27.15 -21.20
CA PRO A 38 2.96 -28.10 -21.27
C PRO A 38 3.65 -28.27 -19.91
N VAL A 39 2.95 -28.88 -18.96
CA VAL A 39 3.47 -29.22 -17.63
C VAL A 39 4.12 -30.61 -17.70
N PRO A 40 5.35 -30.81 -17.19
CA PRO A 40 5.93 -32.15 -17.08
C PRO A 40 5.07 -33.08 -16.22
N ASN A 41 5.00 -34.37 -16.58
CA ASN A 41 4.13 -35.31 -15.86
C ASN A 41 4.65 -35.49 -14.43
N GLY A 42 3.75 -35.88 -13.53
CA GLY A 42 4.12 -36.03 -12.13
C GLY A 42 2.99 -36.58 -11.29
N PHE A 43 3.26 -36.72 -10.01
CA PHE A 43 2.27 -37.02 -9.00
C PHE A 43 2.54 -36.20 -7.75
N VAL A 44 1.55 -36.12 -6.87
CA VAL A 44 1.67 -35.43 -5.59
C VAL A 44 1.47 -36.43 -4.46
N LEU A 45 2.43 -36.51 -3.54
CA LEU A 45 2.17 -37.08 -2.21
C LEU A 45 1.31 -36.10 -1.43
N THR A 46 0.15 -36.57 -1.01
CA THR A 46 -0.87 -35.70 -0.41
C THR A 46 -0.51 -35.28 1.01
N THR A 47 -1.20 -34.25 1.50
CA THR A 47 -1.14 -33.81 2.90
C THR A 47 -1.50 -34.93 3.88
N ARG A 48 -2.32 -35.91 3.46
CA ARG A 48 -2.60 -37.12 4.25
C ARG A 48 -1.36 -37.99 4.44
N ALA A 49 -0.55 -38.17 3.40
CA ALA A 49 0.70 -38.92 3.51
C ALA A 49 1.66 -38.24 4.51
N TYR A 50 1.75 -36.91 4.47
CA TYR A 50 2.51 -36.15 5.45
C TYR A 50 1.97 -36.35 6.88
N ALA A 51 0.66 -36.20 7.11
CA ALA A 51 0.09 -36.33 8.45
C ALA A 51 0.39 -37.71 9.08
N LEU A 52 0.27 -38.78 8.30
CA LEU A 52 0.61 -40.13 8.73
C LEU A 52 2.11 -40.31 9.00
N ALA A 53 2.97 -39.73 8.17
CA ALA A 53 4.42 -39.77 8.37
C ALA A 53 4.86 -38.96 9.60
N ALA A 54 4.27 -37.79 9.82
CA ALA A 54 4.51 -36.93 10.97
C ALA A 54 4.08 -37.60 12.28
N GLU A 55 2.89 -38.24 12.29
CA GLU A 55 2.41 -39.03 13.42
C GLU A 55 3.36 -40.20 13.73
N ALA A 56 3.75 -40.98 12.72
CA ALA A 56 4.67 -42.10 12.87
C ALA A 56 6.07 -41.67 13.35
N ALA A 57 6.55 -40.51 12.91
CA ALA A 57 7.82 -39.92 13.36
C ALA A 57 7.72 -39.30 14.76
N GLY A 58 6.52 -39.11 15.30
CA GLY A 58 6.28 -38.33 16.52
C GLY A 58 6.69 -36.87 16.35
N ALA A 59 6.52 -36.28 15.17
CA ALA A 59 6.84 -34.88 14.92
C ALA A 59 5.86 -33.98 15.70
N ASP A 60 6.40 -33.11 16.55
CA ASP A 60 5.63 -32.23 17.42
C ASP A 60 5.74 -30.77 16.93
N PRO A 61 4.65 -30.16 16.40
CA PRO A 61 4.65 -28.78 15.94
C PRO A 61 5.11 -27.77 16.99
N ALA A 62 4.93 -28.06 18.28
CA ALA A 62 5.39 -27.18 19.37
C ALA A 62 6.92 -27.17 19.53
N ARG A 63 7.63 -28.10 18.88
CA ARG A 63 9.10 -28.22 18.88
C ARG A 63 9.63 -28.37 17.45
N PRO A 64 9.60 -27.30 16.63
CA PRO A 64 9.90 -27.37 15.19
C PRO A 64 11.26 -27.98 14.84
N ALA A 65 12.32 -27.60 15.55
CA ALA A 65 13.66 -28.15 15.29
C ALA A 65 13.71 -29.68 15.49
N GLU A 66 13.08 -30.17 16.56
CA GLU A 66 12.98 -31.61 16.85
C GLU A 66 12.06 -32.32 15.85
N ALA A 67 10.95 -31.68 15.45
CA ALA A 67 10.06 -32.19 14.41
C ALA A 67 10.79 -32.39 13.08
N ALA A 68 11.63 -31.44 12.67
CA ALA A 68 12.47 -31.56 11.48
C ALA A 68 13.43 -32.75 11.58
N GLU A 69 14.15 -32.88 12.70
CA GLU A 69 15.09 -34.00 12.92
C GLU A 69 14.40 -35.36 12.89
N ARG A 70 13.25 -35.47 13.57
CA ARG A 70 12.44 -36.70 13.60
C ARG A 70 11.95 -37.07 12.20
N LEU A 71 11.42 -36.12 11.42
CA LEU A 71 10.98 -36.38 10.05
C LEU A 71 12.13 -36.79 9.11
N ARG A 72 13.34 -36.24 9.31
CA ARG A 72 14.52 -36.69 8.55
C ARG A 72 14.96 -38.09 8.93
N ALA A 73 14.92 -38.44 10.22
CA ALA A 73 15.45 -39.71 10.72
C ALA A 73 14.46 -40.88 10.61
N ALA A 74 13.16 -40.62 10.74
CA ALA A 74 12.14 -41.65 10.77
C ALA A 74 11.97 -42.35 9.41
N PRO A 75 11.77 -43.68 9.39
CA PRO A 75 11.41 -44.38 8.15
C PRO A 75 10.02 -43.94 7.66
N ILE A 76 9.86 -43.83 6.35
CA ILE A 76 8.54 -43.61 5.74
C ILE A 76 7.69 -44.87 5.97
N PRO A 77 6.45 -44.76 6.48
CA PRO A 77 5.55 -45.90 6.60
C PRO A 77 5.36 -46.67 5.28
N ASP A 78 5.38 -48.01 5.34
CA ASP A 78 5.39 -48.88 4.15
C ASP A 78 4.26 -48.58 3.16
N ALA A 79 3.07 -48.24 3.66
CA ALA A 79 1.93 -47.88 2.81
C ALA A 79 2.23 -46.64 1.93
N ILE A 80 2.90 -45.63 2.49
CA ILE A 80 3.28 -44.41 1.78
C ILE A 80 4.45 -44.69 0.84
N ALA A 81 5.46 -45.42 1.31
CA ALA A 81 6.62 -45.77 0.49
C ALA A 81 6.21 -46.59 -0.74
N ASN A 82 5.32 -47.57 -0.57
CA ASN A 82 4.78 -48.38 -1.66
C ASN A 82 3.93 -47.56 -2.64
N ALA A 83 3.11 -46.63 -2.13
CA ALA A 83 2.35 -45.71 -2.98
C ALA A 83 3.27 -44.80 -3.82
N ALA A 84 4.30 -44.22 -3.20
CA ALA A 84 5.27 -43.37 -3.88
C ALA A 84 6.09 -44.15 -4.93
N ARG A 85 6.58 -45.35 -4.59
CA ARG A 85 7.29 -46.23 -5.55
C ARG A 85 6.41 -46.62 -6.73
N LYS A 86 5.14 -46.98 -6.48
CA LYS A 86 4.19 -47.32 -7.54
C LYS A 86 3.96 -46.14 -8.49
N ALA A 87 3.77 -44.94 -7.95
CA ALA A 87 3.58 -43.73 -8.75
C ALA A 87 4.86 -43.36 -9.54
N TYR A 88 6.04 -43.48 -8.90
CA TYR A 88 7.33 -43.25 -9.56
C TYR A 88 7.61 -44.25 -10.69
N ALA A 89 7.28 -45.53 -10.49
CA ALA A 89 7.39 -46.54 -11.53
C ALA A 89 6.42 -46.26 -12.69
N ALA A 90 5.22 -45.73 -12.41
CA ALA A 90 4.27 -45.32 -13.44
C ALA A 90 4.77 -44.13 -14.29
N LEU A 91 5.61 -43.25 -13.72
CA LEU A 91 6.35 -42.21 -14.47
C LEU A 91 7.54 -42.78 -15.28
N GLY A 92 7.84 -44.07 -15.18
CA GLY A 92 8.94 -44.72 -15.90
C GLY A 92 10.27 -44.77 -15.15
N GLY A 93 10.34 -44.29 -13.89
CA GLY A 93 11.53 -44.42 -13.05
C GLY A 93 12.76 -43.58 -13.47
N GLY A 94 12.54 -42.51 -14.23
CA GLY A 94 13.58 -41.58 -14.68
C GLY A 94 14.01 -40.57 -13.61
N LEU A 95 14.75 -39.53 -14.03
CA LEU A 95 15.10 -38.39 -13.17
C LEU A 95 13.84 -37.58 -12.83
N VAL A 96 13.69 -37.18 -11.56
CA VAL A 96 12.57 -36.38 -11.09
C VAL A 96 13.04 -35.19 -10.23
N ALA A 97 12.24 -34.14 -10.22
CA ALA A 97 12.30 -33.06 -9.26
C ALA A 97 11.29 -33.33 -8.13
N VAL A 98 11.74 -33.20 -6.88
CA VAL A 98 10.93 -33.40 -5.67
C VAL A 98 10.80 -32.04 -4.97
N ARG A 99 9.58 -31.50 -4.94
CA ARG A 99 9.28 -30.11 -4.55
C ARG A 99 8.27 -30.07 -3.42
N SER A 100 8.59 -29.32 -2.38
CA SER A 100 7.66 -29.05 -1.29
C SER A 100 6.49 -28.19 -1.78
N SER A 101 5.26 -28.53 -1.37
CA SER A 101 4.05 -27.75 -1.65
C SER A 101 3.21 -27.59 -0.37
N ALA A 102 3.27 -26.40 0.23
CA ALA A 102 2.54 -26.13 1.47
C ALA A 102 1.09 -25.73 1.21
N THR A 103 0.20 -26.05 2.16
CA THR A 103 -1.17 -25.51 2.18
C THR A 103 -1.23 -24.01 2.46
N ALA A 104 -0.20 -23.47 3.11
CA ALA A 104 -0.10 -22.05 3.41
C ALA A 104 0.57 -21.23 2.30
N GLU A 105 1.13 -21.87 1.28
CA GLU A 105 2.06 -21.25 0.30
C GLU A 105 1.43 -20.15 -0.55
N ASP A 106 0.13 -20.28 -0.84
CA ASP A 106 -0.67 -19.37 -1.68
C ASP A 106 -1.81 -18.66 -0.90
N LEU A 107 -1.68 -18.54 0.44
CA LEU A 107 -2.66 -17.78 1.24
C LEU A 107 -2.68 -16.31 0.80
N SER A 108 -3.88 -15.72 0.75
CA SER A 108 -4.05 -14.30 0.39
C SER A 108 -3.24 -13.41 1.35
N GLY A 109 -2.19 -12.77 0.84
CA GLY A 109 -1.34 -11.85 1.59
C GLY A 109 -0.03 -12.44 2.12
N ALA A 110 0.23 -13.74 1.97
CA ALA A 110 1.50 -14.37 2.33
C ALA A 110 2.02 -15.22 1.17
N SER A 111 3.27 -14.96 0.74
CA SER A 111 3.97 -15.78 -0.26
C SER A 111 5.13 -16.48 0.43
N PHE A 112 5.04 -17.81 0.59
CA PHE A 112 6.12 -18.63 1.18
C PHE A 112 7.28 -18.86 0.20
N ALA A 113 7.46 -17.98 -0.78
CA ALA A 113 8.49 -18.08 -1.80
C ALA A 113 9.88 -18.31 -1.17
N GLY A 114 10.55 -19.34 -1.63
CA GLY A 114 11.92 -19.68 -1.23
C GLY A 114 12.08 -20.21 0.20
N GLN A 115 10.98 -20.44 0.95
CA GLN A 115 11.07 -20.91 2.34
C GLN A 115 11.25 -22.42 2.47
N GLN A 116 10.87 -23.19 1.45
CA GLN A 116 10.86 -24.65 1.48
C GLN A 116 11.86 -25.25 0.50
N ASP A 117 12.25 -26.50 0.76
CA ASP A 117 13.30 -27.17 0.00
C ASP A 117 12.74 -27.83 -1.27
N THR A 118 13.57 -27.78 -2.33
CA THR A 118 13.39 -28.47 -3.60
C THR A 118 14.65 -29.27 -3.88
N TYR A 119 14.49 -30.50 -4.37
CA TYR A 119 15.60 -31.38 -4.77
C TYR A 119 15.45 -31.74 -6.24
N LEU A 120 16.48 -31.49 -7.03
CA LEU A 120 16.55 -31.78 -8.46
C LEU A 120 17.39 -33.03 -8.73
N ASP A 121 17.31 -33.58 -9.94
CA ASP A 121 18.09 -34.73 -10.41
C ASP A 121 18.00 -35.98 -9.51
N VAL A 122 16.83 -36.20 -8.90
CA VAL A 122 16.61 -37.36 -8.02
C VAL A 122 16.33 -38.59 -8.88
N SER A 123 17.12 -39.66 -8.68
CA SER A 123 16.96 -40.93 -9.38
C SER A 123 17.00 -42.12 -8.43
N GLY A 124 16.14 -43.11 -8.68
CA GLY A 124 16.03 -44.31 -7.88
C GLY A 124 15.12 -44.16 -6.67
N GLU A 125 14.48 -45.27 -6.29
CA GLU A 125 13.44 -45.29 -5.25
C GLU A 125 13.92 -44.79 -3.89
N GLU A 126 15.13 -45.19 -3.47
CA GLU A 126 15.66 -44.82 -2.15
C GLU A 126 15.99 -43.32 -2.07
N ASN A 127 16.53 -42.73 -3.14
CA ASN A 127 16.80 -41.30 -3.20
C ASN A 127 15.48 -40.49 -3.27
N LEU A 128 14.45 -41.02 -3.94
CA LEU A 128 13.12 -40.42 -3.94
C LEU A 128 12.54 -40.35 -2.53
N LEU A 129 12.56 -41.46 -1.78
CA LEU A 129 12.07 -41.51 -0.41
C LEU A 129 12.88 -40.62 0.54
N ASP A 130 14.19 -40.50 0.32
CA ASP A 130 15.03 -39.55 1.05
C ASP A 130 14.66 -38.09 0.76
N ALA A 131 14.49 -37.72 -0.52
CA ALA A 131 14.06 -36.39 -0.92
C ALA A 131 12.69 -36.02 -0.33
N ILE A 132 11.73 -36.96 -0.34
CA ILE A 132 10.40 -36.77 0.28
C ILE A 132 10.51 -36.46 1.77
N ARG A 133 11.30 -37.23 2.54
CA ARG A 133 11.53 -36.97 3.98
C ARG A 133 12.11 -35.59 4.22
N ARG A 134 13.09 -35.19 3.40
CA ARG A 134 13.73 -33.88 3.53
C ARG A 134 12.77 -32.74 3.19
N CYS A 135 11.92 -32.90 2.16
CA CYS A 135 10.84 -31.95 1.87
C CYS A 135 9.92 -31.77 3.08
N TRP A 136 9.42 -32.85 3.68
CA TRP A 136 8.58 -32.78 4.89
C TRP A 136 9.28 -32.11 6.06
N ALA A 137 10.56 -32.41 6.29
CA ALA A 137 11.34 -31.76 7.33
C ALA A 137 11.54 -30.26 7.07
N SER A 138 11.59 -29.84 5.80
CA SER A 138 11.78 -28.43 5.43
C SER A 138 10.65 -27.51 5.89
N LEU A 139 9.46 -28.06 6.15
CA LEU A 139 8.35 -27.32 6.76
C LEU A 139 8.74 -26.71 8.12
N TRP A 140 9.65 -27.36 8.85
CA TRP A 140 10.05 -27.00 10.21
C TRP A 140 11.45 -26.39 10.29
N ASN A 141 12.09 -26.09 9.15
CA ASN A 141 13.35 -25.35 9.14
C ASN A 141 13.16 -23.94 9.73
N GLU A 142 14.22 -23.40 10.33
CA GLU A 142 14.20 -22.12 11.06
C GLU A 142 13.60 -20.97 10.23
N ARG A 143 13.97 -20.87 8.94
CA ARG A 143 13.44 -19.86 8.02
C ARG A 143 11.92 -19.94 7.84
N ALA A 144 11.38 -21.15 7.70
CA ALA A 144 9.96 -21.36 7.46
C ALA A 144 9.13 -21.08 8.72
N VAL A 145 9.64 -21.45 9.89
CA VAL A 145 9.01 -21.17 11.19
C VAL A 145 9.03 -19.67 11.48
N ALA A 146 10.19 -19.02 11.31
CA ALA A 146 10.31 -17.57 11.51
C ALA A 146 9.34 -16.79 10.61
N TYR A 147 9.22 -17.20 9.34
CA TYR A 147 8.26 -16.61 8.41
C TYR A 147 6.81 -16.77 8.88
N ARG A 148 6.40 -17.97 9.33
CA ARG A 148 5.05 -18.20 9.85
C ARG A 148 4.74 -17.36 11.08
N ASN A 149 5.67 -17.30 12.03
CA ASN A 149 5.53 -16.48 13.23
C ASN A 149 5.38 -14.99 12.87
N ALA A 150 6.18 -14.48 11.93
CA ALA A 150 6.10 -13.10 11.47
C ALA A 150 4.77 -12.77 10.78
N ASN A 151 4.11 -13.75 10.17
CA ASN A 151 2.84 -13.59 9.46
C ASN A 151 1.62 -14.09 10.27
N GLY A 152 1.81 -14.45 11.56
CA GLY A 152 0.73 -14.93 12.43
C GLY A 152 0.07 -16.25 11.96
N VAL A 153 0.80 -17.08 11.20
CA VAL A 153 0.30 -18.39 10.73
C VAL A 153 0.53 -19.43 11.82
N ASP A 154 -0.54 -20.10 12.26
CA ASP A 154 -0.49 -21.15 13.28
C ASP A 154 0.21 -22.41 12.74
N ASP A 155 1.30 -22.81 13.39
CA ASP A 155 2.09 -24.02 13.10
C ASP A 155 1.24 -25.31 13.09
N THR A 156 0.15 -25.37 13.85
CA THR A 156 -0.72 -26.55 13.91
C THR A 156 -1.66 -26.69 12.71
N SER A 157 -1.84 -25.61 11.94
CA SER A 157 -2.75 -25.55 10.79
C SER A 157 -2.07 -25.87 9.45
N VAL A 158 -0.73 -25.99 9.45
CA VAL A 158 0.04 -26.14 8.22
C VAL A 158 0.32 -27.62 7.92
N SER A 159 0.10 -28.00 6.67
CA SER A 159 0.47 -29.32 6.16
C SER A 159 1.31 -29.16 4.89
N LEU A 160 2.10 -30.20 4.58
CA LEU A 160 2.95 -30.22 3.41
C LEU A 160 2.60 -31.39 2.48
N ALA A 161 2.31 -31.09 1.23
CA ALA A 161 2.33 -32.06 0.14
C ALA A 161 3.70 -32.04 -0.56
N VAL A 162 4.02 -33.09 -1.31
CA VAL A 162 5.27 -33.16 -2.08
C VAL A 162 4.93 -33.46 -3.53
N VAL A 163 5.27 -32.52 -4.42
CA VAL A 163 5.14 -32.68 -5.87
C VAL A 163 6.38 -33.41 -6.38
N VAL A 164 6.17 -34.53 -7.06
CA VAL A 164 7.21 -35.29 -7.75
C VAL A 164 6.94 -35.19 -9.24
N GLN A 165 7.84 -34.55 -9.97
CA GLN A 165 7.65 -34.20 -11.38
C GLN A 165 8.83 -34.71 -12.21
N GLU A 166 8.57 -35.18 -13.44
CA GLU A 166 9.62 -35.52 -14.40
C GLU A 166 10.63 -34.37 -14.55
N MET A 167 11.91 -34.71 -14.50
CA MET A 167 12.97 -33.72 -14.68
C MET A 167 13.04 -33.30 -16.15
N VAL A 168 13.02 -31.98 -16.39
CA VAL A 168 13.26 -31.44 -17.73
C VAL A 168 14.77 -31.35 -17.95
N ASP A 169 15.26 -32.02 -19.00
CA ASP A 169 16.64 -31.85 -19.48
C ASP A 169 16.76 -30.47 -20.16
N ALA A 170 17.00 -29.45 -19.33
CA ALA A 170 16.83 -28.06 -19.73
C ALA A 170 18.07 -27.53 -20.48
N SER A 171 17.87 -27.01 -21.69
CA SER A 171 18.85 -26.18 -22.39
C SER A 171 18.90 -24.75 -21.84
N ALA A 172 17.75 -24.25 -21.39
CA ALA A 172 17.60 -22.97 -20.69
C ALA A 172 16.45 -23.05 -19.70
N ALA A 173 16.47 -22.22 -18.67
CA ALA A 173 15.39 -22.10 -17.71
C ALA A 173 15.31 -20.66 -17.18
N GLY A 174 14.17 -20.32 -16.60
CA GLY A 174 13.96 -18.96 -16.15
C GLY A 174 12.66 -18.71 -15.43
N VAL A 175 12.43 -17.44 -15.15
CA VAL A 175 11.21 -16.91 -14.57
C VAL A 175 10.59 -15.91 -15.52
N LEU A 176 9.28 -15.97 -15.68
CA LEU A 176 8.44 -15.04 -16.42
C LEU A 176 7.42 -14.43 -15.47
N PHE A 177 7.50 -13.11 -15.26
CA PHE A 177 6.43 -12.34 -14.66
C PHE A 177 5.56 -11.75 -15.76
N THR A 178 4.25 -11.95 -15.69
CA THR A 178 3.32 -11.38 -16.69
C THR A 178 3.01 -9.89 -16.46
N ALA A 179 3.49 -9.34 -15.34
CA ALA A 179 3.54 -7.92 -15.05
C ALA A 179 4.94 -7.53 -14.55
N ASP A 180 5.37 -6.31 -14.82
CA ASP A 180 6.68 -5.80 -14.39
C ASP A 180 6.71 -5.71 -12.86
N PRO A 181 7.55 -6.53 -12.18
CA PRO A 181 7.55 -6.61 -10.72
C PRO A 181 8.13 -5.37 -10.03
N ILE A 182 8.86 -4.53 -10.78
CA ILE A 182 9.49 -3.30 -10.27
C ILE A 182 8.52 -2.12 -10.38
N THR A 183 7.93 -1.94 -11.57
CA THR A 183 7.06 -0.79 -11.83
C THR A 183 5.59 -1.05 -11.55
N GLY A 184 5.19 -2.31 -11.38
CA GLY A 184 3.81 -2.74 -11.26
C GLY A 184 3.00 -2.62 -12.56
N ARG A 185 3.66 -2.32 -13.70
CA ARG A 185 3.01 -2.23 -15.01
C ARG A 185 2.55 -3.63 -15.45
N ARG A 186 1.23 -3.82 -15.42
CA ARG A 186 0.56 -4.95 -16.06
C ARG A 186 0.73 -4.86 -17.58
N ARG A 187 0.65 -5.99 -18.28
CA ARG A 187 0.89 -6.09 -19.73
C ARG A 187 2.32 -5.76 -20.17
N ARG A 188 3.25 -5.86 -19.23
CA ARG A 188 4.68 -5.81 -19.49
C ARG A 188 5.31 -7.04 -18.89
N ALA A 189 5.65 -7.99 -19.74
CA ALA A 189 6.27 -9.24 -19.30
C ALA A 189 7.75 -8.97 -18.98
N ALA A 190 8.21 -9.48 -17.85
CA ALA A 190 9.61 -9.51 -17.47
C ALA A 190 10.10 -10.96 -17.46
N ILE A 191 11.16 -11.24 -18.22
CA ILE A 191 11.73 -12.59 -18.33
C ILE A 191 13.18 -12.53 -17.90
N ASP A 192 13.53 -13.39 -16.93
CA ASP A 192 14.91 -13.66 -16.54
C ASP A 192 15.26 -15.09 -16.95
N ALA A 193 16.32 -15.26 -17.73
CA ALA A 193 16.72 -16.55 -18.28
C ALA A 193 18.20 -16.88 -18.02
N VAL A 194 18.48 -18.16 -17.78
CA VAL A 194 19.82 -18.72 -17.61
C VAL A 194 19.98 -19.98 -18.46
N ALA A 195 21.22 -20.28 -18.85
CA ALA A 195 21.54 -21.53 -19.54
C ALA A 195 21.54 -22.72 -18.56
N GLY A 196 20.92 -23.84 -18.98
CA GLY A 196 20.75 -25.03 -18.14
C GLY A 196 19.63 -24.90 -17.12
N LEU A 197 19.82 -25.52 -15.94
CA LEU A 197 18.83 -25.59 -14.87
C LEU A 197 18.55 -24.25 -14.17
N GLY A 198 17.28 -24.02 -13.81
CA GLY A 198 16.79 -22.79 -13.19
C GLY A 198 17.22 -22.57 -11.73
N GLU A 199 17.76 -23.58 -11.05
CA GLU A 199 18.24 -23.46 -9.66
C GLU A 199 19.30 -22.36 -9.49
N LYS A 200 20.12 -22.14 -10.54
CA LYS A 200 21.13 -21.08 -10.57
C LYS A 200 20.53 -19.67 -10.50
N LEU A 201 19.32 -19.49 -11.02
CA LEU A 201 18.58 -18.23 -10.96
C LEU A 201 18.01 -18.02 -9.56
N VAL A 202 17.34 -19.04 -9.00
CA VAL A 202 16.70 -18.97 -7.68
C VAL A 202 17.73 -18.77 -6.56
N SER A 203 18.92 -19.35 -6.70
CA SER A 203 20.03 -19.18 -5.74
C SER A 203 20.78 -17.85 -5.88
N GLY A 204 20.52 -17.07 -6.93
CA GLY A 204 21.25 -15.82 -7.22
C GLY A 204 22.72 -16.05 -7.60
N ALA A 205 23.09 -17.26 -8.00
CA ALA A 205 24.48 -17.64 -8.31
C ALA A 205 24.96 -17.10 -9.67
N VAL A 206 24.03 -16.72 -10.55
CA VAL A 206 24.30 -16.25 -11.91
C VAL A 206 23.47 -15.00 -12.21
N ASP A 207 24.07 -14.07 -12.93
CA ASP A 207 23.41 -12.89 -13.50
C ASP A 207 22.63 -13.28 -14.76
N PRO A 208 21.28 -13.25 -14.75
CA PRO A 208 20.47 -13.72 -15.85
C PRO A 208 20.42 -12.75 -17.03
N ASP A 209 20.05 -13.29 -18.19
CA ASP A 209 19.60 -12.47 -19.31
C ASP A 209 18.20 -11.92 -19.00
N HIS A 210 18.08 -10.60 -18.93
CA HIS A 210 16.85 -9.90 -18.63
C HIS A 210 16.19 -9.32 -19.89
N TYR A 211 14.92 -9.64 -20.09
CA TYR A 211 14.09 -9.13 -21.18
C TYR A 211 12.84 -8.43 -20.63
N LEU A 212 12.47 -7.32 -21.25
CA LEU A 212 11.16 -6.68 -21.04
C LEU A 212 10.40 -6.66 -22.35
N VAL A 213 9.18 -7.17 -22.35
CA VAL A 213 8.31 -7.25 -23.53
C VAL A 213 7.01 -6.52 -23.25
N ASP A 214 6.60 -5.65 -24.18
CA ASP A 214 5.23 -5.12 -24.20
C ASP A 214 4.30 -6.20 -24.76
N THR A 215 3.38 -6.69 -23.94
CA THR A 215 2.54 -7.84 -24.33
C THR A 215 1.46 -7.46 -25.34
N ALA A 216 1.18 -6.16 -25.53
CA ALA A 216 0.16 -5.70 -26.47
C ALA A 216 0.75 -5.56 -27.88
N SER A 217 1.96 -4.99 -27.99
CA SER A 217 2.64 -4.81 -29.28
C SER A 217 3.52 -5.99 -29.67
N HIS A 218 3.80 -6.92 -28.75
CA HIS A 218 4.78 -8.00 -28.90
C HIS A 218 6.20 -7.43 -29.17
N GLU A 219 6.49 -6.22 -28.68
CA GLU A 219 7.79 -5.58 -28.85
C GLU A 219 8.71 -5.88 -27.67
N VAL A 220 9.92 -6.36 -27.95
CA VAL A 220 10.98 -6.52 -26.95
C VAL A 220 11.60 -5.15 -26.67
N VAL A 221 11.16 -4.52 -25.59
CA VAL A 221 11.53 -3.17 -25.13
C VAL A 221 12.94 -3.12 -24.55
N GLN A 222 13.38 -4.21 -23.90
CA GLN A 222 14.72 -4.31 -23.31
C GLN A 222 15.32 -5.69 -23.59
N ARG A 223 16.62 -5.69 -23.86
CA ARG A 223 17.44 -6.89 -24.13
C ARG A 223 18.67 -6.91 -23.20
N PRO A 224 19.29 -8.09 -23.01
CA PRO A 224 20.59 -8.21 -22.37
C PRO A 224 21.67 -7.37 -23.07
N ALA A 225 22.71 -7.00 -22.32
CA ALA A 225 23.80 -6.19 -22.86
C ALA A 225 24.54 -6.89 -24.02
N ALA A 226 24.84 -6.15 -25.08
CA ALA A 226 25.52 -6.67 -26.27
C ALA A 226 26.90 -7.25 -25.92
N GLY A 227 27.17 -8.50 -26.32
CA GLY A 227 28.48 -9.16 -26.17
C GLY A 227 28.48 -10.44 -25.33
N ARG A 228 27.44 -10.69 -24.52
CA ARG A 228 27.10 -12.03 -24.04
C ARG A 228 26.18 -12.69 -25.07
N GLY A 229 26.40 -13.95 -25.42
CA GLY A 229 25.45 -14.69 -26.26
C GLY A 229 24.11 -14.78 -25.54
N SER A 230 23.01 -14.43 -26.22
CA SER A 230 21.66 -14.44 -25.65
C SER A 230 21.20 -15.87 -25.38
N VAL A 231 20.71 -16.14 -24.16
CA VAL A 231 20.18 -17.46 -23.75
C VAL A 231 18.91 -17.81 -24.52
N LEU A 232 18.08 -16.80 -24.80
CA LEU A 232 16.83 -16.93 -25.56
C LEU A 232 16.92 -16.14 -26.87
N SER A 233 16.34 -16.69 -27.93
CA SER A 233 16.05 -15.96 -29.16
C SER A 233 14.78 -15.11 -29.01
N ASP A 234 14.64 -14.07 -29.84
CA ASP A 234 13.44 -13.22 -29.84
C ASP A 234 12.15 -14.06 -30.05
N GLN A 235 12.20 -15.12 -30.87
CA GLN A 235 11.03 -16.00 -31.08
C GLN A 235 10.65 -16.77 -29.81
N GLU A 236 11.62 -17.23 -29.03
CA GLU A 236 11.37 -17.95 -27.77
C GLU A 236 10.87 -17.01 -26.69
N VAL A 237 11.41 -15.79 -26.63
CA VAL A 237 10.90 -14.72 -25.77
C VAL A 237 9.41 -14.46 -26.05
N LEU A 238 9.03 -14.31 -27.33
CA LEU A 238 7.63 -14.10 -27.71
C LEU A 238 6.76 -15.32 -27.39
N THR A 239 7.26 -16.53 -27.62
CA THR A 239 6.54 -17.77 -27.29
C THR A 239 6.26 -17.87 -25.80
N LEU A 240 7.23 -17.52 -24.95
CA LEU A 240 7.05 -17.46 -23.49
C LEU A 240 6.01 -16.42 -23.08
N VAL A 241 6.02 -15.24 -23.70
CA VAL A 241 5.00 -14.20 -23.46
C VAL A 241 3.61 -14.69 -23.82
N GLU A 242 3.43 -15.39 -24.95
CA GLU A 242 2.16 -15.98 -25.35
C GLU A 242 1.67 -17.04 -24.34
N PHE A 243 2.57 -17.88 -23.81
CA PHE A 243 2.24 -18.80 -22.73
C PHE A 243 1.85 -18.05 -21.46
N GLY A 244 2.62 -17.04 -21.05
CA GLY A 244 2.34 -16.23 -19.86
C GLY A 244 0.97 -15.56 -19.92
N ASP A 245 0.62 -14.97 -21.06
CA ASP A 245 -0.66 -14.30 -21.28
C ASP A 245 -1.84 -15.30 -21.32
N ARG A 246 -1.63 -16.54 -21.79
CA ARG A 246 -2.63 -17.63 -21.66
C ARG A 246 -2.80 -18.07 -20.21
N VAL A 247 -1.70 -18.21 -19.47
CA VAL A 247 -1.69 -18.61 -18.05
C VAL A 247 -2.32 -17.52 -17.16
N GLU A 248 -1.99 -16.24 -17.38
CA GLU A 248 -2.62 -15.10 -16.69
C GLU A 248 -4.14 -15.06 -16.93
N ARG A 249 -4.61 -15.27 -18.18
CA ARG A 249 -6.05 -15.34 -18.47
C ARG A 249 -6.72 -16.52 -17.78
N HIS A 250 -6.04 -17.67 -17.71
CA HIS A 250 -6.56 -18.87 -17.06
C HIS A 250 -6.76 -18.65 -15.55
N PHE A 251 -5.80 -18.04 -14.87
CA PHE A 251 -5.90 -17.72 -13.44
C PHE A 251 -6.61 -16.40 -13.13
N ASN A 252 -6.89 -15.57 -14.13
CA ASN A 252 -7.49 -14.23 -13.99
C ASN A 252 -6.70 -13.31 -13.03
N ALA A 253 -5.38 -13.44 -13.01
CA ALA A 253 -4.48 -12.63 -12.20
C ALA A 253 -3.05 -12.67 -12.78
N PRO A 254 -2.24 -11.61 -12.64
CA PRO A 254 -0.83 -11.64 -13.04
C PRO A 254 -0.06 -12.78 -12.38
N GLN A 255 0.77 -13.47 -13.15
CA GLN A 255 1.45 -14.69 -12.73
C GLN A 255 2.97 -14.52 -12.73
N ASP A 256 3.59 -15.15 -11.75
CA ASP A 256 5.01 -15.50 -11.69
C ASP A 256 5.12 -16.99 -12.10
N ILE A 257 5.82 -17.23 -13.21
CA ILE A 257 5.87 -18.53 -13.90
C ILE A 257 7.33 -18.97 -13.99
N GLU A 258 7.64 -20.14 -13.46
CA GLU A 258 8.91 -20.80 -13.72
C GLU A 258 8.79 -21.68 -14.95
N PHE A 259 9.77 -21.57 -15.85
CA PHE A 259 9.79 -22.32 -17.10
C PHE A 259 11.16 -22.99 -17.34
N ALA A 260 11.14 -24.02 -18.18
CA ALA A 260 12.32 -24.63 -18.77
C ALA A 260 12.10 -24.82 -20.28
N LEU A 261 13.17 -24.67 -21.07
CA LEU A 261 13.23 -25.10 -22.46
C LEU A 261 14.01 -26.41 -22.49
N ASP A 262 13.42 -27.47 -23.03
CA ASP A 262 14.13 -28.75 -23.21
C ASP A 262 15.24 -28.66 -24.28
N GLN A 263 15.89 -29.78 -24.58
CA GLN A 263 16.96 -29.84 -25.59
C GLN A 263 16.42 -29.53 -27.00
N GLU A 264 15.15 -29.81 -27.27
CA GLU A 264 14.41 -29.45 -28.49
C GLU A 264 13.83 -28.03 -28.45
N ARG A 265 14.20 -27.23 -27.43
CA ARG A 265 13.77 -25.83 -27.23
C ARG A 265 12.26 -25.66 -27.02
N GLN A 266 11.55 -26.70 -26.59
CA GLN A 266 10.12 -26.62 -26.26
C GLN A 266 9.92 -26.13 -24.82
N VAL A 267 8.94 -25.24 -24.64
CA VAL A 267 8.61 -24.66 -23.34
C VAL A 267 7.90 -25.69 -22.47
N ARG A 268 8.38 -25.86 -21.23
CA ARG A 268 7.76 -26.62 -20.15
C ARG A 268 7.50 -25.70 -18.96
N LEU A 269 6.27 -25.69 -18.46
CA LEU A 269 5.90 -24.91 -17.27
C LEU A 269 6.13 -25.77 -16.03
N VAL A 270 7.01 -25.32 -15.14
CA VAL A 270 7.42 -26.08 -13.95
C VAL A 270 6.85 -25.50 -12.65
N GLN A 271 6.38 -24.24 -12.69
CA GLN A 271 5.61 -23.64 -11.60
C GLN A 271 4.80 -22.44 -12.09
N SER A 272 3.69 -22.13 -11.42
CA SER A 272 2.97 -20.86 -11.58
C SER A 272 2.34 -20.44 -10.25
N ARG A 273 2.38 -19.15 -9.95
CA ARG A 273 1.77 -18.54 -8.76
C ARG A 273 1.35 -17.09 -9.02
N PRO A 274 0.33 -16.56 -8.33
CA PRO A 274 -0.07 -15.16 -8.49
C PRO A 274 1.00 -14.18 -7.96
N ILE A 275 1.17 -13.04 -8.63
CA ILE A 275 2.03 -11.96 -8.13
C ILE A 275 1.28 -11.16 -7.06
N THR A 276 1.68 -11.32 -5.79
CA THR A 276 1.01 -10.70 -4.63
C THR A 276 1.57 -9.33 -4.24
N THR A 277 2.68 -8.90 -4.85
CA THR A 277 3.36 -7.62 -4.54
C THR A 277 2.85 -6.43 -5.35
N LEU A 278 2.01 -6.67 -6.36
CA LEU A 278 1.48 -5.60 -7.20
C LEU A 278 0.49 -4.74 -6.42
N TYR A 279 0.63 -3.41 -6.54
CA TYR A 279 -0.41 -2.51 -6.05
C TYR A 279 -1.73 -2.80 -6.79
N PRO A 280 -2.87 -2.95 -6.08
CA PRO A 280 -4.15 -3.25 -6.69
C PRO A 280 -4.63 -2.08 -7.56
N LEU A 281 -5.40 -2.39 -8.59
CA LEU A 281 -6.11 -1.36 -9.36
C LEU A 281 -7.50 -1.12 -8.76
N PRO A 282 -8.12 0.04 -9.02
CA PRO A 282 -9.54 0.22 -8.72
C PRO A 282 -10.37 -0.88 -9.38
N GLU A 283 -11.40 -1.39 -8.70
CA GLU A 283 -12.21 -2.53 -9.19
C GLU A 283 -12.89 -2.25 -10.54
N ASP A 284 -13.29 -1.00 -10.77
CA ASP A 284 -13.92 -0.54 -12.00
C ASP A 284 -12.94 0.14 -12.97
N ALA A 285 -11.63 -0.04 -12.77
CA ALA A 285 -10.64 0.46 -13.70
C ALA A 285 -10.87 -0.19 -15.09
N PRO A 286 -10.98 0.61 -16.16
CA PRO A 286 -11.09 0.04 -17.50
C PRO A 286 -9.80 -0.68 -17.86
N ASP A 287 -9.91 -1.59 -18.83
CA ASP A 287 -8.73 -2.16 -19.47
C ASP A 287 -7.80 -1.02 -19.95
N PRO A 288 -6.56 -0.93 -19.44
CA PRO A 288 -5.65 0.17 -19.74
C PRO A 288 -5.30 0.27 -21.22
N GLU A 289 -5.45 -0.80 -22.00
CA GLU A 289 -5.27 -0.80 -23.46
C GLU A 289 -6.45 -0.15 -24.18
N ARG A 290 -7.66 -0.28 -23.61
CA ARG A 290 -8.89 0.35 -24.16
C ARG A 290 -8.98 1.80 -23.76
N GLU A 291 -8.68 2.12 -22.50
CA GLU A 291 -8.74 3.49 -22.01
C GLU A 291 -7.70 3.76 -20.92
N LEU A 292 -6.75 4.65 -21.22
CA LEU A 292 -5.83 5.15 -20.21
C LEU A 292 -6.54 6.10 -19.23
N ARG A 293 -6.57 5.70 -17.96
CA ARG A 293 -7.03 6.50 -16.82
C ARG A 293 -5.86 6.96 -15.96
N VAL A 294 -6.01 8.11 -15.32
CA VAL A 294 -5.03 8.69 -14.39
C VAL A 294 -5.70 8.89 -13.04
N TYR A 295 -5.20 8.17 -12.04
CA TYR A 295 -5.64 8.27 -10.65
C TYR A 295 -4.60 9.02 -9.83
N PHE A 296 -5.00 10.08 -9.14
CA PHE A 296 -4.13 10.83 -8.25
C PHE A 296 -4.38 10.44 -6.80
N SER A 297 -3.32 10.09 -6.08
CA SER A 297 -3.43 9.66 -4.68
C SER A 297 -3.74 10.85 -3.76
N GLY A 298 -4.90 10.81 -3.10
CA GLY A 298 -5.27 11.76 -2.06
C GLY A 298 -4.38 11.63 -0.81
N ASN A 299 -3.97 10.40 -0.49
CA ASN A 299 -3.02 10.09 0.57
C ASN A 299 -1.69 10.86 0.44
N VAL A 300 -1.10 10.84 -0.76
CA VAL A 300 0.15 11.58 -1.06
C VAL A 300 -0.02 13.08 -0.83
N PHE A 301 -1.15 13.65 -1.25
CA PHE A 301 -1.44 15.07 -1.05
C PHE A 301 -1.58 15.46 0.42
N GLN A 302 -2.00 14.52 1.26
CA GLN A 302 -2.21 14.71 2.71
C GLN A 302 -0.99 14.31 3.54
N GLY A 303 0.07 13.78 2.91
CA GLY A 303 1.26 13.27 3.60
C GLY A 303 1.00 12.02 4.44
N TYR A 304 -0.11 11.30 4.20
CA TYR A 304 -0.51 10.10 4.95
C TYR A 304 -0.46 8.88 4.04
N PHE A 305 0.58 8.06 4.16
CA PHE A 305 0.86 6.96 3.21
C PHE A 305 0.33 5.59 3.64
N GLU A 306 -0.22 5.50 4.85
CA GLU A 306 -0.79 4.26 5.38
C GLU A 306 -2.15 3.92 4.76
N PRO A 307 -2.58 2.65 4.80
CA PRO A 307 -3.97 2.28 4.55
C PRO A 307 -4.91 3.03 5.49
N ILE A 308 -6.02 3.53 4.95
CA ILE A 308 -7.13 4.12 5.71
C ILE A 308 -8.05 2.98 6.13
N THR A 309 -8.54 3.02 7.37
CA THR A 309 -9.52 2.06 7.89
C THR A 309 -10.80 2.02 7.04
N PRO A 310 -11.57 0.92 7.07
CA PRO A 310 -12.88 0.86 6.40
C PRO A 310 -13.81 2.00 6.81
N MET A 311 -13.76 2.42 8.08
CA MET A 311 -14.54 3.55 8.60
C MET A 311 -14.11 4.89 7.99
N GLY A 312 -12.80 5.13 7.90
CA GLY A 312 -12.25 6.31 7.23
C GLY A 312 -12.63 6.37 5.75
N ILE A 313 -12.54 5.25 5.04
CA ILE A 313 -12.97 5.16 3.63
C ILE A 313 -14.45 5.52 3.49
N GLN A 314 -15.31 4.98 4.36
CA GLN A 314 -16.75 5.28 4.32
C GLN A 314 -17.04 6.77 4.59
N PHE A 315 -16.28 7.40 5.49
CA PHE A 315 -16.34 8.86 5.66
C PHE A 315 -15.97 9.62 4.38
N PHE A 316 -14.93 9.20 3.66
CA PHE A 316 -14.55 9.84 2.39
C PHE A 316 -15.56 9.60 1.27
N ARG A 317 -16.20 8.44 1.22
CA ARG A 317 -17.33 8.19 0.31
C ARG A 317 -18.45 9.18 0.57
N LEU A 318 -18.90 9.31 1.82
CA LEU A 318 -19.94 10.25 2.22
C LEU A 318 -19.55 11.72 1.91
N LEU A 319 -18.30 12.10 2.24
CA LEU A 319 -17.77 13.43 1.96
C LEU A 319 -17.78 13.72 0.45
N SER A 320 -17.35 12.75 -0.36
CA SER A 320 -17.35 12.87 -1.82
C SER A 320 -18.77 12.95 -2.38
N GLY A 321 -19.72 12.20 -1.84
CA GLY A 321 -21.14 12.27 -2.21
C GLY A 321 -21.73 13.66 -1.92
N ALA A 322 -21.47 14.20 -0.71
CA ALA A 322 -21.90 15.53 -0.31
C ALA A 322 -21.39 16.63 -1.26
N LEU A 323 -20.13 16.52 -1.70
CA LEU A 323 -19.47 17.54 -2.51
C LEU A 323 -19.76 17.41 -4.01
N SER A 324 -20.06 16.22 -4.52
CA SER A 324 -20.14 15.96 -5.96
C SER A 324 -21.20 16.81 -6.68
N GLY A 325 -22.35 17.03 -6.04
CA GLY A 325 -23.40 17.91 -6.58
C GLY A 325 -22.95 19.36 -6.81
N MET A 326 -22.02 19.87 -5.99
CA MET A 326 -21.47 21.22 -6.15
C MET A 326 -20.64 21.38 -7.42
N PHE A 327 -20.01 20.30 -7.86
CA PHE A 327 -19.17 20.28 -9.07
C PHE A 327 -19.95 19.93 -10.34
N GLY A 328 -21.28 19.77 -10.23
CA GLY A 328 -22.16 19.47 -11.36
C GLY A 328 -22.23 17.98 -11.71
N PHE A 329 -21.84 17.10 -10.79
CA PHE A 329 -21.93 15.65 -10.91
C PHE A 329 -22.76 15.12 -9.73
N PRO A 330 -24.10 15.28 -9.74
CA PRO A 330 -24.92 14.72 -8.67
C PRO A 330 -24.72 13.20 -8.59
N VAL A 331 -24.76 12.67 -7.37
CA VAL A 331 -24.69 11.24 -7.09
C VAL A 331 -26.07 10.79 -6.64
N ASP A 332 -26.54 9.65 -7.17
CA ASP A 332 -27.87 9.11 -6.83
C ASP A 332 -27.92 8.64 -5.37
N ASP A 333 -26.85 8.02 -4.88
CA ASP A 333 -26.65 7.64 -3.48
C ASP A 333 -25.43 8.36 -2.88
N PRO A 334 -25.63 9.44 -2.10
CA PRO A 334 -24.54 10.16 -1.45
C PRO A 334 -23.70 9.32 -0.49
N VAL A 335 -24.26 8.23 0.07
CA VAL A 335 -23.58 7.35 1.03
C VAL A 335 -22.61 6.40 0.32
N ALA A 336 -22.98 5.93 -0.87
CA ALA A 336 -22.07 5.19 -1.75
C ALA A 336 -20.91 6.06 -2.27
N GLY A 337 -21.11 7.37 -2.32
CA GLY A 337 -20.09 8.35 -2.68
C GLY A 337 -19.90 8.52 -4.18
N SER A 338 -18.90 9.33 -4.55
CA SER A 338 -18.66 9.72 -5.94
C SER A 338 -17.90 8.65 -6.72
N GLN A 339 -18.30 8.41 -7.97
CA GLN A 339 -17.57 7.52 -8.88
C GLN A 339 -16.13 7.96 -9.17
N ILE A 340 -15.79 9.24 -8.92
CA ILE A 340 -14.43 9.74 -9.09
C ILE A 340 -13.49 9.30 -7.95
N LEU A 341 -14.04 9.01 -6.77
CA LEU A 341 -13.27 8.51 -5.64
C LEU A 341 -13.02 7.02 -5.85
N LYS A 342 -11.75 6.62 -5.77
CA LYS A 342 -11.28 5.24 -5.89
C LYS A 342 -10.49 4.88 -4.64
N GLU A 343 -10.52 3.61 -4.28
CA GLU A 343 -9.95 3.14 -3.02
C GLU A 343 -9.10 1.85 -3.11
N PRO A 344 -8.27 1.68 -4.16
CA PRO A 344 -7.44 0.49 -4.27
C PRO A 344 -6.46 0.40 -3.10
N GLY A 345 -6.36 -0.79 -2.49
CA GLY A 345 -5.41 -1.06 -1.40
C GLY A 345 -5.67 -0.21 -0.16
N MET A 346 -6.95 0.10 0.09
CA MET A 346 -7.43 0.90 1.23
C MET A 346 -6.83 2.31 1.28
N ARG A 347 -6.54 2.93 0.12
CA ARG A 347 -6.01 4.30 0.03
C ARG A 347 -6.83 5.12 -0.93
N LEU A 348 -6.95 6.42 -0.68
CA LEU A 348 -7.78 7.32 -1.48
C LEU A 348 -7.06 7.72 -2.76
N TYR A 349 -7.78 7.57 -3.87
CA TYR A 349 -7.41 8.03 -5.19
C TYR A 349 -8.57 8.80 -5.81
N ILE A 350 -8.26 9.78 -6.65
CA ILE A 350 -9.24 10.54 -7.41
C ILE A 350 -8.97 10.30 -8.89
N ASP A 351 -9.98 9.89 -9.66
CA ASP A 351 -9.89 9.86 -11.13
C ASP A 351 -9.79 11.30 -11.65
N VAL A 352 -8.56 11.70 -12.00
CA VAL A 352 -8.24 13.02 -12.55
C VAL A 352 -8.19 13.00 -14.07
N THR A 353 -8.55 11.89 -14.72
CA THR A 353 -8.54 11.74 -16.20
C THR A 353 -9.28 12.89 -16.90
N PRO A 354 -10.50 13.30 -16.46
CA PRO A 354 -11.20 14.41 -17.10
C PRO A 354 -10.48 15.75 -16.91
N ILE A 355 -9.81 15.94 -15.77
CA ILE A 355 -9.08 17.17 -15.44
C ILE A 355 -7.82 17.25 -16.30
N VAL A 356 -7.05 16.18 -16.39
CA VAL A 356 -5.83 16.15 -17.21
C VAL A 356 -6.16 16.23 -18.69
N ARG A 357 -7.32 15.74 -19.18
CA ARG A 357 -7.73 15.90 -20.58
C ARG A 357 -8.31 17.30 -20.90
N ASP A 358 -8.59 18.15 -19.91
CA ASP A 358 -9.05 19.53 -20.13
C ASP A 358 -7.87 20.53 -20.18
N PRO A 359 -7.79 21.43 -21.18
CA PRO A 359 -6.66 22.36 -21.32
C PRO A 359 -6.51 23.34 -20.15
N VAL A 360 -7.61 23.74 -19.51
CA VAL A 360 -7.61 24.67 -18.37
C VAL A 360 -7.40 23.88 -17.08
N GLY A 361 -8.13 22.77 -16.93
CA GLY A 361 -8.02 21.83 -15.82
C GLY A 361 -6.59 21.32 -15.63
N ARG A 362 -5.95 20.82 -16.70
CA ARG A 362 -4.55 20.34 -16.66
C ARG A 362 -3.61 21.41 -16.14
N ARG A 363 -3.69 22.63 -16.67
CA ARG A 363 -2.81 23.74 -16.26
C ARG A 363 -3.01 24.10 -14.80
N ALA A 364 -4.26 24.19 -14.35
CA ALA A 364 -4.60 24.47 -12.95
C ALA A 364 -4.09 23.36 -12.02
N PHE A 365 -4.30 22.10 -12.40
CA PHE A 365 -3.91 20.92 -11.62
C PHE A 365 -2.39 20.79 -11.46
N VAL A 366 -1.62 20.99 -12.54
CA VAL A 366 -0.14 21.02 -12.48
C VAL A 366 0.36 22.16 -11.60
N THR A 367 -0.27 23.35 -11.69
CA THR A 367 0.12 24.49 -10.85
C THR A 367 -0.16 24.19 -9.37
N LEU A 368 -1.34 23.68 -9.05
CA LEU A 368 -1.74 23.34 -7.68
C LEU A 368 -0.81 22.28 -7.07
N THR A 369 -0.56 21.19 -7.80
CA THR A 369 0.33 20.11 -7.34
C THR A 369 1.77 20.59 -7.19
N SER A 370 2.28 21.47 -8.07
CA SER A 370 3.63 22.03 -7.92
C SER A 370 3.86 22.86 -6.65
N MET A 371 2.80 23.40 -6.05
CA MET A 371 2.87 24.19 -4.82
C MET A 371 2.80 23.33 -3.55
N GLY A 372 2.13 22.17 -3.61
CA GLY A 372 1.88 21.29 -2.46
C GLY A 372 2.69 19.99 -2.45
N GLU A 373 3.04 19.43 -3.60
CA GLU A 373 3.75 18.16 -3.73
C GLU A 373 4.61 18.13 -5.02
N ALA A 374 5.91 18.42 -4.87
CA ALA A 374 6.79 18.67 -5.99
C ALA A 374 7.08 17.41 -6.85
N ARG A 375 7.05 16.20 -6.27
CA ARG A 375 7.45 14.97 -6.99
C ARG A 375 6.37 14.50 -7.97
N SER A 376 5.10 14.54 -7.57
CA SER A 376 3.95 14.21 -8.42
C SER A 376 3.80 15.21 -9.56
N SER A 377 4.22 16.46 -9.37
CA SER A 377 4.19 17.45 -10.46
C SER A 377 5.05 17.02 -11.66
N ALA A 378 6.22 16.40 -11.42
CA ALA A 378 7.07 15.86 -12.48
C ALA A 378 6.40 14.69 -13.22
N VAL A 379 5.74 13.79 -12.48
CA VAL A 379 4.98 12.67 -13.05
C VAL A 379 3.82 13.19 -13.92
N LEU A 380 3.09 14.21 -13.46
CA LEU A 380 1.99 14.79 -14.22
C LEU A 380 2.45 15.50 -15.50
N VAL A 381 3.61 16.16 -15.47
CA VAL A 381 4.23 16.75 -16.66
C VAL A 381 4.61 15.65 -17.66
N GLN A 382 5.16 14.53 -17.20
CA GLN A 382 5.47 13.39 -18.05
C GLN A 382 4.19 12.77 -18.63
N LEU A 383 3.14 12.56 -17.83
CA LEU A 383 1.85 12.06 -18.31
C LEU A 383 1.22 12.98 -19.36
N ALA A 384 1.43 14.30 -19.25
CA ALA A 384 0.91 15.25 -20.22
C ALA A 384 1.52 15.10 -21.63
N SER A 385 2.67 14.44 -21.75
CA SER A 385 3.30 14.08 -23.04
C SER A 385 2.77 12.79 -23.67
N ASP A 386 1.99 11.98 -22.95
CA ASP A 386 1.39 10.76 -23.50
C ASP A 386 0.25 11.12 -24.50
N PRO A 387 0.35 10.73 -25.78
CA PRO A 387 -0.66 11.04 -26.79
C PRO A 387 -2.07 10.52 -26.45
N ARG A 388 -2.19 9.43 -25.68
CA ARG A 388 -3.47 8.84 -25.23
C ARG A 388 -4.19 9.73 -24.21
N LEU A 389 -3.46 10.66 -23.60
CA LEU A 389 -4.01 11.72 -22.76
C LEU A 389 -4.12 13.04 -23.54
N SER A 390 -4.23 13.01 -24.87
CA SER A 390 -4.43 14.23 -25.66
C SER A 390 -5.61 15.06 -25.13
N LEU A 391 -5.46 16.38 -25.24
CA LEU A 391 -6.47 17.32 -24.77
C LEU A 391 -7.78 17.08 -25.54
N ALA A 392 -8.89 16.97 -24.81
CA ALA A 392 -10.20 16.92 -25.42
C ALA A 392 -10.39 18.15 -26.32
N ARG A 393 -11.02 17.99 -27.48
CA ARG A 393 -11.41 19.10 -28.38
C ARG A 393 -12.54 19.93 -27.75
N ARG A 394 -12.30 20.52 -26.58
CA ARG A 394 -13.19 21.46 -25.88
C ARG A 394 -12.60 22.86 -25.97
N SER A 395 -13.45 23.84 -26.27
CA SER A 395 -13.06 25.25 -26.25
C SER A 395 -12.72 25.68 -24.83
N ARG A 396 -11.53 26.26 -24.62
CA ARG A 396 -11.09 26.84 -23.34
C ARG A 396 -12.15 27.79 -22.74
N PHE A 397 -12.86 28.52 -23.59
CA PHE A 397 -13.92 29.43 -23.18
C PHE A 397 -15.09 28.70 -22.50
N ARG A 398 -15.47 27.50 -22.97
CA ARG A 398 -16.54 26.72 -22.33
C ARG A 398 -16.13 26.22 -20.95
N SER A 399 -14.89 25.75 -20.79
CA SER A 399 -14.36 25.27 -19.50
C SER A 399 -14.28 26.42 -18.49
N VAL A 400 -13.75 27.58 -18.89
CA VAL A 400 -13.73 28.78 -18.03
C VAL A 400 -15.15 29.21 -17.64
N ARG A 401 -16.09 29.26 -18.59
CA ARG A 401 -17.49 29.63 -18.30
C ARG A 401 -18.16 28.65 -17.34
N ALA A 402 -17.89 27.35 -17.47
CA ALA A 402 -18.44 26.34 -16.56
C ALA A 402 -17.89 26.49 -15.14
N ILE A 403 -16.57 26.63 -14.98
CA ILE A 403 -15.90 26.83 -13.69
C ILE A 403 -16.37 28.13 -13.04
N ALA A 404 -16.34 29.24 -13.79
CA ALA A 404 -16.79 30.54 -13.30
C ALA A 404 -18.29 30.48 -12.91
N GLY A 405 -19.13 29.82 -13.71
CA GLY A 405 -20.54 29.62 -13.40
C GLY A 405 -20.76 28.86 -12.09
N ALA A 406 -20.00 27.79 -11.85
CA ALA A 406 -20.06 27.04 -10.59
C ALA A 406 -19.58 27.87 -9.40
N MET A 407 -18.47 28.61 -9.54
CA MET A 407 -17.96 29.51 -8.49
C MET A 407 -18.95 30.63 -8.15
N MET A 408 -19.58 31.23 -9.15
CA MET A 408 -20.58 32.30 -8.95
C MET A 408 -21.81 31.79 -8.20
N ARG A 409 -22.29 30.58 -8.53
CA ARG A 409 -23.48 29.98 -7.88
C ARG A 409 -23.24 29.55 -6.43
N THR A 410 -21.99 29.27 -6.05
CA THR A 410 -21.62 28.76 -4.73
C THR A 410 -21.25 29.84 -3.71
N GLY A 411 -21.28 31.13 -4.10
CA GLY A 411 -21.00 32.24 -3.17
C GLY A 411 -19.51 32.47 -2.86
N VAL A 412 -18.61 31.82 -3.61
CA VAL A 412 -17.14 32.00 -3.49
C VAL A 412 -16.71 33.46 -3.67
N PRO A 413 -17.16 34.23 -4.68
CA PRO A 413 -16.72 35.61 -4.89
C PRO A 413 -17.12 36.54 -3.74
N HIS A 414 -18.32 36.34 -3.20
CA HIS A 414 -18.80 37.10 -2.05
C HIS A 414 -17.93 36.82 -0.82
N SER A 415 -17.61 35.54 -0.58
CA SER A 415 -16.72 35.13 0.52
C SER A 415 -15.32 35.71 0.36
N ALA A 416 -14.76 35.66 -0.86
CA ALA A 416 -13.48 36.22 -1.22
C ALA A 416 -13.39 37.73 -0.97
N LEU A 417 -14.39 38.49 -1.43
CA LEU A 417 -14.43 39.93 -1.22
C LEU A 417 -14.48 40.28 0.27
N ARG A 418 -15.23 39.50 1.07
CA ARG A 418 -15.35 39.73 2.51
C ARG A 418 -14.03 39.49 3.24
N VAL A 419 -13.32 38.40 2.90
CA VAL A 419 -11.99 38.08 3.45
C VAL A 419 -10.99 39.18 3.13
N VAL A 420 -10.97 39.67 1.89
CA VAL A 420 -10.06 40.76 1.49
C VAL A 420 -10.38 42.07 2.21
N ARG A 421 -11.67 42.38 2.46
CA ARG A 421 -12.08 43.63 3.10
C ARG A 421 -11.89 43.63 4.62
N SER A 422 -12.11 42.49 5.28
CA SER A 422 -12.14 42.40 6.74
C SER A 422 -11.72 41.00 7.21
N PRO A 423 -10.42 40.65 7.11
CA PRO A 423 -9.95 39.28 7.34
C PRO A 423 -10.25 38.79 8.76
N GLU A 424 -9.92 39.56 9.80
CA GLU A 424 -10.11 39.15 11.20
C GLU A 424 -11.58 38.93 11.59
N VAL A 425 -12.43 39.89 11.23
CA VAL A 425 -13.87 39.80 11.49
C VAL A 425 -14.48 38.61 10.75
N THR A 426 -14.03 38.37 9.52
CA THR A 426 -14.52 37.25 8.69
C THR A 426 -14.08 35.91 9.26
N ARG A 427 -12.83 35.79 9.69
CA ARG A 427 -12.30 34.59 10.38
C ARG A 427 -13.14 34.29 11.63
N ALA A 428 -13.24 35.24 12.55
CA ALA A 428 -13.95 35.04 13.82
C ALA A 428 -15.43 34.67 13.60
N ARG A 429 -16.05 35.24 12.56
CA ARG A 429 -17.41 34.88 12.16
C ARG A 429 -17.48 33.44 11.64
N TYR A 430 -16.59 33.03 10.74
CA TYR A 430 -16.61 31.68 10.18
C TYR A 430 -16.36 30.61 11.24
N VAL A 431 -15.45 30.84 12.18
CA VAL A 431 -15.22 29.93 13.31
C VAL A 431 -16.51 29.74 14.11
N ARG A 432 -17.18 30.82 14.53
CA ARG A 432 -18.46 30.73 15.27
C ARG A 432 -19.56 30.02 14.49
N GLU A 433 -19.65 30.27 13.19
CA GLU A 433 -20.64 29.60 12.34
C GLU A 433 -20.35 28.10 12.21
N ILE A 434 -19.09 27.70 12.04
CA ILE A 434 -18.67 26.29 11.99
C ILE A 434 -18.96 25.60 13.32
N GLU A 435 -18.58 26.21 14.45
CA GLU A 435 -18.87 25.68 15.78
C GLU A 435 -20.37 25.53 16.01
N GLY A 436 -21.19 26.46 15.52
CA GLY A 436 -22.64 26.37 15.58
C GLY A 436 -23.20 25.21 14.75
N PHE A 437 -22.68 24.98 13.54
CA PHE A 437 -23.14 23.89 12.67
C PHE A 437 -22.60 22.51 13.09
N ALA A 438 -21.45 22.45 13.74
CA ALA A 438 -20.82 21.21 14.18
C ALA A 438 -21.37 20.71 15.53
N ARG A 439 -22.21 21.51 16.21
CA ARG A 439 -22.93 21.05 17.41
C ARG A 439 -23.99 20.03 17.02
N ILE A 440 -23.81 18.83 17.54
CA ILE A 440 -24.79 17.75 17.43
C ILE A 440 -25.43 17.59 18.81
N ASP A 441 -26.72 17.95 18.91
CA ASP A 441 -27.51 17.75 20.12
C ASP A 441 -28.15 16.36 20.05
N LEU A 442 -27.51 15.39 20.70
CA LEU A 442 -28.02 14.02 20.84
C LEU A 442 -28.38 13.73 22.32
N PRO A 443 -29.49 13.01 22.58
CA PRO A 443 -29.78 12.49 23.91
C PRO A 443 -28.62 11.66 24.47
N GLN A 444 -28.45 11.64 25.80
CA GLN A 444 -27.39 10.83 26.42
C GLN A 444 -27.56 9.33 26.14
N ASP A 445 -28.81 8.88 26.03
CA ASP A 445 -29.24 7.53 25.69
C ASP A 445 -29.42 7.29 24.18
N ALA A 446 -28.92 8.20 23.32
CA ALA A 446 -29.02 8.06 21.88
C ALA A 446 -28.44 6.72 21.40
N THR A 447 -29.22 6.00 20.59
CA THR A 447 -28.82 4.70 20.04
C THR A 447 -27.68 4.84 19.03
N PRO A 448 -26.92 3.77 18.72
CA PRO A 448 -25.91 3.81 17.68
C PRO A 448 -26.43 4.31 16.33
N GLU A 449 -27.66 3.94 15.96
CA GLU A 449 -28.31 4.36 14.72
C GLU A 449 -28.59 5.87 14.73
N GLN A 450 -29.12 6.41 15.83
CA GLN A 450 -29.36 7.85 15.96
C GLN A 450 -28.06 8.67 15.89
N ARG A 451 -26.96 8.13 16.44
CA ARG A 451 -25.64 8.76 16.37
C ARG A 451 -25.10 8.76 14.94
N LEU A 452 -25.28 7.66 14.23
CA LEU A 452 -24.88 7.54 12.82
C LEU A 452 -25.69 8.48 11.93
N ASP A 453 -27.02 8.50 12.07
CA ASP A 453 -27.91 9.40 11.32
C ASP A 453 -27.53 10.87 11.52
N ALA A 454 -27.23 11.26 12.76
CA ALA A 454 -26.80 12.63 13.07
C ALA A 454 -25.45 12.97 12.45
N PHE A 455 -24.50 12.02 12.44
CA PHE A 455 -23.20 12.20 11.78
C PHE A 455 -23.36 12.31 10.26
N GLU A 456 -24.15 11.43 9.64
CA GLU A 456 -24.40 11.48 8.21
C GLU A 456 -25.07 12.78 7.80
N HIS A 457 -26.10 13.19 8.53
CA HIS A 457 -26.76 14.47 8.33
C HIS A 457 -25.80 15.64 8.48
N LEU A 458 -24.89 15.61 9.47
CA LEU A 458 -23.85 16.64 9.63
C LEU A 458 -23.01 16.74 8.35
N ILE A 459 -22.42 15.63 7.88
CA ILE A 459 -21.54 15.64 6.71
C ILE A 459 -22.29 16.07 5.45
N LEU A 460 -23.49 15.54 5.22
CA LEU A 460 -24.28 15.84 4.02
C LEU A 460 -24.81 17.28 3.98
N THR A 461 -25.10 17.90 5.13
CA THR A 461 -25.71 19.24 5.17
C THR A 461 -24.73 20.36 5.45
N VAL A 462 -23.71 20.13 6.28
CA VAL A 462 -22.76 21.15 6.70
C VAL A 462 -21.62 21.28 5.69
N THR A 463 -21.07 20.17 5.21
CA THR A 463 -19.94 20.20 4.26
C THR A 463 -20.22 21.05 3.02
N PRO A 464 -21.37 20.90 2.31
CA PRO A 464 -21.63 21.69 1.10
C PRO A 464 -21.77 23.19 1.37
N ARG A 465 -22.10 23.59 2.61
CA ARG A 465 -22.18 24.99 3.03
C ARG A 465 -20.81 25.57 3.42
N LEU A 466 -19.95 24.75 4.02
CA LEU A 466 -18.61 25.14 4.45
C LEU A 466 -17.62 25.21 3.29
N PHE A 467 -17.69 24.25 2.37
CA PHE A 467 -16.69 24.10 1.32
C PHE A 467 -16.53 25.34 0.42
N PRO A 468 -17.59 26.04 -0.04
CA PRO A 468 -17.44 27.29 -0.77
C PRO A 468 -16.78 28.41 0.03
N ARG A 469 -17.03 28.47 1.34
CA ARG A 469 -16.44 29.47 2.24
C ARG A 469 -14.95 29.22 2.45
N MET A 470 -14.58 27.95 2.57
CA MET A 470 -13.18 27.52 2.63
C MET A 470 -12.45 27.93 1.36
N ILE A 471 -12.98 27.60 0.17
CA ILE A 471 -12.41 28.06 -1.12
C ILE A 471 -12.35 29.59 -1.16
N GLY A 472 -13.42 30.27 -0.76
CA GLY A 472 -13.49 31.73 -0.70
C GLY A 472 -12.50 32.37 0.27
N THR A 473 -11.88 31.61 1.17
CA THR A 473 -10.84 32.09 2.10
C THR A 473 -9.44 31.76 1.59
N ILE A 474 -9.24 30.54 1.09
CA ILE A 474 -7.95 30.07 0.57
C ILE A 474 -7.59 30.79 -0.73
N LEU A 475 -8.53 30.93 -1.66
CA LEU A 475 -8.26 31.48 -2.99
C LEU A 475 -7.73 32.92 -2.94
N PRO A 476 -8.32 33.87 -2.18
CA PRO A 476 -7.73 35.19 -2.02
C PRO A 476 -6.33 35.19 -1.43
N ALA A 477 -6.05 34.32 -0.44
CA ALA A 477 -4.73 34.22 0.18
C ALA A 477 -3.68 33.68 -0.82
N MET A 478 -4.03 32.68 -1.61
CA MET A 478 -3.15 32.20 -2.68
C MET A 478 -2.91 33.27 -3.75
N LEU A 479 -3.96 34.02 -4.14
CA LEU A 479 -3.85 35.09 -5.12
C LEU A 479 -3.02 36.27 -4.61
N SER A 480 -3.13 36.64 -3.33
CA SER A 480 -2.31 37.70 -2.74
C SER A 480 -0.84 37.32 -2.70
N PHE A 481 -0.52 36.06 -2.36
CA PHE A 481 0.85 35.55 -2.41
C PHE A 481 1.39 35.51 -3.85
N ALA A 482 0.61 34.99 -4.81
CA ALA A 482 1.00 34.97 -6.21
C ALA A 482 1.21 36.39 -6.78
N LEU A 483 0.40 37.36 -6.34
CA LEU A 483 0.58 38.76 -6.68
C LEU A 483 1.87 39.33 -6.07
N ALA A 484 2.19 39.00 -4.82
CA ALA A 484 3.44 39.39 -4.19
C ALA A 484 4.66 38.85 -4.96
N VAL A 485 4.65 37.56 -5.33
CA VAL A 485 5.68 36.94 -6.19
C VAL A 485 5.82 37.69 -7.50
N ARG A 486 4.71 38.06 -8.15
CA ARG A 486 4.71 38.78 -9.43
C ARG A 486 5.26 40.20 -9.28
N LEU A 487 4.86 40.95 -8.25
CA LEU A 487 5.27 42.33 -8.02
C LEU A 487 6.75 42.43 -7.59
N LEU A 488 7.27 41.43 -6.90
CA LEU A 488 8.65 41.37 -6.42
C LEU A 488 9.58 40.59 -7.36
N ARG A 489 9.12 40.29 -8.58
CA ARG A 489 9.93 39.58 -9.57
C ARG A 489 11.23 40.33 -9.88
N GLY A 490 12.36 39.67 -9.66
CA GLY A 490 13.70 40.26 -9.83
C GLY A 490 14.17 41.13 -8.66
N LYS A 491 13.37 41.29 -7.60
CA LYS A 491 13.68 42.05 -6.38
C LYS A 491 13.70 41.22 -5.09
N ALA A 492 13.10 40.03 -5.14
CA ALA A 492 13.07 39.08 -4.03
C ALA A 492 13.28 37.66 -4.54
N ARG A 493 13.93 36.83 -3.73
CA ARG A 493 14.02 35.39 -3.93
C ARG A 493 12.82 34.66 -3.32
N MET A 494 12.56 33.43 -3.75
CA MET A 494 11.39 32.67 -3.26
C MET A 494 11.49 32.31 -1.77
N ASP A 495 12.69 32.01 -1.26
CA ASP A 495 12.95 31.75 0.16
C ASP A 495 12.65 32.98 1.04
N GLU A 496 12.95 34.18 0.54
CA GLU A 496 12.60 35.43 1.21
C GLU A 496 11.08 35.61 1.28
N LEU A 497 10.37 35.27 0.20
CA LEU A 497 8.90 35.32 0.17
C LEU A 497 8.27 34.23 1.05
N GLN A 498 8.88 33.07 1.21
CA GLN A 498 8.42 32.05 2.17
C GLN A 498 8.67 32.47 3.62
N THR A 499 9.67 33.31 3.87
CA THR A 499 9.96 33.80 5.23
C THR A 499 8.82 34.66 5.77
N ILE A 500 8.12 35.42 4.93
CA ILE A 500 7.00 36.30 5.37
C ILE A 500 5.77 35.51 5.83
N THR A 501 5.69 34.21 5.54
CA THR A 501 4.58 33.35 5.96
C THR A 501 4.86 32.64 7.29
N ARG A 502 6.05 32.84 7.90
CA ARG A 502 6.40 32.29 9.21
C ARG A 502 5.70 33.07 10.32
N GLY A 503 5.35 32.36 11.41
CA GLY A 503 4.73 33.00 12.58
C GLY A 503 3.35 33.58 12.31
N ALA A 504 2.62 33.06 11.31
CA ALA A 504 1.27 33.55 11.01
C ALA A 504 0.35 33.35 12.23
N PRO A 505 -0.37 34.39 12.68
CA PRO A 505 -1.28 34.27 13.81
C PRO A 505 -2.42 33.32 13.48
N HIS A 506 -3.03 32.75 14.53
CA HIS A 506 -4.21 31.90 14.41
C HIS A 506 -4.00 30.58 13.66
N ASN A 507 -2.77 30.07 13.68
CA ASN A 507 -2.47 28.73 13.19
C ASN A 507 -2.80 27.71 14.30
N PRO A 508 -3.83 26.87 14.14
CA PRO A 508 -4.28 25.95 15.18
C PRO A 508 -3.24 24.89 15.56
N THR A 509 -2.32 24.51 14.66
CA THR A 509 -1.26 23.55 15.00
C THR A 509 -0.16 24.21 15.81
N THR A 510 0.18 25.47 15.48
CA THR A 510 1.12 26.27 16.28
C THR A 510 0.58 26.54 17.68
N GLU A 511 -0.70 26.92 17.81
CA GLU A 511 -1.35 27.13 19.11
C GLU A 511 -1.37 25.85 19.96
N MET A 512 -1.58 24.70 19.32
CA MET A 512 -1.51 23.39 19.97
C MET A 512 -0.09 23.06 20.47
N ASP A 513 0.94 23.27 19.65
CA ASP A 513 2.34 23.03 20.03
C ASP A 513 2.75 23.93 21.19
N LEU A 514 2.31 25.19 21.18
CA LEU A 514 2.50 26.14 22.28
C LEU A 514 1.78 25.68 23.55
N ALA A 515 0.53 25.24 23.46
CA ALA A 515 -0.23 24.74 24.62
C ALA A 515 0.42 23.47 25.21
N LEU A 516 0.99 22.60 24.37
CA LEU A 516 1.73 21.43 24.84
C LEU A 516 3.05 21.83 25.52
N TRP A 517 3.71 22.88 25.01
CA TRP A 517 4.90 23.44 25.64
C TRP A 517 4.60 24.12 26.97
N GLU A 518 3.50 24.87 27.08
CA GLU A 518 3.03 25.46 28.35
C GLU A 518 2.77 24.37 29.39
N LEU A 519 2.12 23.26 28.98
CA LEU A 519 1.98 22.09 29.84
C LEU A 519 3.35 21.54 30.25
N CYS A 520 4.31 21.43 29.33
CA CYS A 520 5.66 21.00 29.64
C CYS A 520 6.35 21.90 30.67
N ALA A 521 6.20 23.22 30.56
CA ALA A 521 6.78 24.17 31.50
C ALA A 521 6.17 24.01 32.89
N ASP A 522 4.85 23.93 33.01
CA ASP A 522 4.16 23.73 34.31
C ASP A 522 4.56 22.42 34.99
N VAL A 523 4.68 21.31 34.25
CA VAL A 523 5.05 20.02 34.83
C VAL A 523 6.55 19.87 35.06
N ARG A 524 7.40 20.68 34.43
CA ARG A 524 8.86 20.66 34.65
C ARG A 524 9.22 21.17 36.03
N ASP A 525 8.45 22.13 36.54
CA ASP A 525 8.62 22.70 37.88
C ASP A 525 8.08 21.77 39.00
N ASP A 526 7.33 20.73 38.64
CA ASP A 526 6.82 19.69 39.55
C ASP A 526 7.72 18.44 39.53
N ALA A 527 8.42 18.18 40.64
CA ALA A 527 9.41 17.11 40.73
C ALA A 527 8.84 15.72 40.41
N ASP A 528 7.64 15.40 40.93
CA ASP A 528 6.97 14.12 40.73
C ASP A 528 6.56 13.92 39.25
N SER A 529 6.01 14.95 38.62
CA SER A 529 5.65 14.92 37.20
C SER A 529 6.88 14.78 36.30
N ARG A 530 7.94 15.54 36.59
CA ARG A 530 9.21 15.46 35.87
C ARG A 530 9.84 14.08 35.99
N GLU A 531 9.89 13.51 37.19
CA GLU A 531 10.41 12.17 37.42
C GLU A 531 9.58 11.12 36.66
N ALA A 532 8.25 11.20 36.72
CA ALA A 532 7.37 10.29 36.00
C ALA A 532 7.62 10.33 34.48
N LEU A 533 7.76 11.52 33.90
CA LEU A 533 8.02 11.72 32.45
C LEU A 533 9.41 11.24 32.02
N ILE A 534 10.40 11.25 32.92
CA ILE A 534 11.75 10.78 32.61
C ILE A 534 11.87 9.26 32.74
N GLN A 535 11.30 8.69 33.81
CA GLN A 535 11.53 7.30 34.21
C GLN A 535 10.55 6.30 33.57
N ARG A 536 9.34 6.73 33.20
CA ARG A 536 8.31 5.84 32.65
C ARG A 536 8.25 5.94 31.12
N THR A 537 7.87 4.83 30.50
CA THR A 537 7.58 4.80 29.07
C THR A 537 6.26 5.54 28.75
N PRO A 538 6.09 6.06 27.52
CA PRO A 538 4.82 6.67 27.10
C PRO A 538 3.60 5.76 27.30
N ALA A 539 3.75 4.46 27.05
CA ALA A 539 2.68 3.46 27.24
C ALA A 539 2.27 3.32 28.73
N GLU A 540 3.24 3.28 29.65
CA GLU A 540 2.97 3.25 31.09
C GLU A 540 2.30 4.54 31.58
N LEU A 541 2.73 5.69 31.07
CA LEU A 541 2.12 6.98 31.37
C LEU A 541 0.68 7.06 30.85
N ALA A 542 0.40 6.59 29.63
CA ALA A 542 -0.94 6.57 29.07
C ALA A 542 -1.87 5.65 29.87
N ALA A 543 -1.39 4.47 30.28
CA ALA A 543 -2.12 3.57 31.16
C ALA A 543 -2.36 4.21 32.54
N GLY A 544 -1.38 4.94 33.07
CA GLY A 544 -1.51 5.71 34.30
C GLY A 544 -2.55 6.82 34.22
N TYR A 545 -2.59 7.56 33.11
CA TYR A 545 -3.58 8.62 32.86
C TYR A 545 -5.01 8.07 32.90
N ARG A 546 -5.25 6.94 32.22
CA ARG A 546 -6.57 6.28 32.19
C ARG A 546 -7.01 5.79 33.56
N ARG A 547 -6.07 5.38 34.42
CA ARG A 547 -6.34 4.99 35.81
C ARG A 547 -6.42 6.18 36.79
N GLY A 548 -6.09 7.39 36.35
CA GLY A 548 -6.00 8.56 37.24
C GLY A 548 -4.83 8.50 38.22
N THR A 549 -3.77 7.77 37.89
CA THR A 549 -2.62 7.52 38.79
C THR A 549 -1.37 8.30 38.40
N LEU A 550 -1.48 9.28 37.49
CA LEU A 550 -0.37 10.20 37.24
C LEU A 550 -0.26 11.22 38.38
N PRO A 551 0.92 11.85 38.56
CA PRO A 551 1.06 12.98 39.46
C PRO A 551 -0.04 14.03 39.22
N PRO A 552 -0.63 14.63 40.27
CA PRO A 552 -1.83 15.47 40.14
C PRO A 552 -1.69 16.62 39.13
N ARG A 553 -0.52 17.27 39.09
CA ARG A 553 -0.18 18.34 38.15
C ARG A 553 -0.25 17.84 36.70
N LEU A 554 0.50 16.78 36.38
CA LEU A 554 0.47 16.15 35.07
C LEU A 554 -0.92 15.63 34.68
N GLN A 555 -1.65 14.98 35.60
CA GLN A 555 -3.00 14.47 35.35
C GLN A 555 -3.97 15.60 34.97
N ALA A 556 -3.96 16.71 35.72
CA ALA A 556 -4.84 17.85 35.49
C ALA A 556 -4.46 18.61 34.21
N GLY A 557 -3.17 18.87 34.01
CA GLY A 557 -2.67 19.55 32.82
C GLY A 557 -2.94 18.77 31.54
N LEU A 558 -2.67 17.45 31.54
CA LEU A 558 -2.99 16.60 30.39
C LEU A 558 -4.49 16.53 30.11
N LYS A 559 -5.33 16.45 31.16
CA LYS A 559 -6.79 16.50 30.99
C LYS A 559 -7.26 17.78 30.31
N SER A 560 -6.71 18.94 30.70
CA SER A 560 -7.04 20.22 30.09
C SER A 560 -6.58 20.30 28.63
N PHE A 561 -5.36 19.83 28.34
CA PHE A 561 -4.84 19.77 26.97
C PHE A 561 -5.72 18.87 26.08
N LEU A 562 -6.05 17.67 26.54
CA LEU A 562 -6.87 16.72 25.80
C LEU A 562 -8.33 17.16 25.65
N ALA A 563 -8.85 18.00 26.55
CA ALA A 563 -10.18 18.57 26.37
C ALA A 563 -10.25 19.51 25.16
N LEU A 564 -9.15 20.19 24.83
CA LEU A 564 -9.06 21.12 23.71
C LEU A 564 -8.56 20.48 22.42
N TYR A 565 -7.58 19.58 22.50
CA TYR A 565 -6.88 19.02 21.34
C TYR A 565 -7.00 17.50 21.23
N GLY A 566 -7.65 16.83 22.18
CA GLY A 566 -7.74 15.38 22.23
C GLY A 566 -8.45 14.74 21.05
N PHE A 567 -9.27 15.50 20.30
CA PHE A 567 -9.93 15.03 19.08
C PHE A 567 -8.98 14.79 17.90
N ARG A 568 -7.72 15.26 17.99
CA ARG A 568 -6.68 15.06 16.98
C ARG A 568 -5.97 13.72 17.17
N SER A 569 -5.20 13.33 16.17
CA SER A 569 -4.37 12.12 16.19
C SER A 569 -3.25 12.20 15.15
N ILE A 570 -2.31 11.24 15.22
CA ILE A 570 -1.44 10.97 14.06
C ILE A 570 -2.31 10.31 12.99
N GLY A 571 -2.39 10.91 11.80
CA GLY A 571 -3.26 10.40 10.74
C GLY A 571 -4.74 10.77 10.94
N GLU A 572 -5.03 11.93 11.56
CA GLU A 572 -6.39 12.40 11.88
C GLU A 572 -7.40 12.40 10.72
N ILE A 573 -6.89 12.40 9.49
CA ILE A 573 -7.68 12.28 8.27
C ILE A 573 -8.52 11.00 8.23
N ASP A 574 -8.02 9.92 8.83
CA ASP A 574 -8.77 8.69 9.03
C ASP A 574 -9.60 8.81 10.32
N ILE A 575 -10.92 8.76 10.21
CA ILE A 575 -11.79 8.84 11.39
C ILE A 575 -11.79 7.58 12.24
N GLY A 576 -11.29 6.46 11.72
CA GLY A 576 -11.23 5.20 12.43
C GLY A 576 -9.96 4.97 13.26
N VAL A 577 -8.98 5.89 13.21
CA VAL A 577 -7.80 5.80 14.09
C VAL A 577 -8.08 6.40 15.46
N GLU A 578 -7.41 5.88 16.49
CA GLU A 578 -7.55 6.38 17.86
C GLU A 578 -7.19 7.86 17.97
N ARG A 579 -8.00 8.60 18.72
CA ARG A 579 -7.78 10.01 19.08
C ARG A 579 -6.90 10.12 20.32
N TRP A 580 -6.21 11.24 20.50
CA TRP A 580 -5.37 11.44 21.69
C TRP A 580 -6.19 11.43 22.99
N SER A 581 -7.47 11.77 22.95
CA SER A 581 -8.38 11.63 24.09
C SER A 581 -8.63 10.17 24.49
N GLU A 582 -8.53 9.25 23.54
CA GLU A 582 -8.68 7.79 23.75
C GLU A 582 -7.33 7.18 24.16
N ASN A 583 -6.26 7.57 23.44
CA ASN A 583 -4.91 7.11 23.69
C ASN A 583 -3.88 8.27 23.63
N PRO A 584 -3.48 8.84 24.78
CA PRO A 584 -2.57 10.00 24.82
C PRO A 584 -1.09 9.63 24.73
N GLU A 585 -0.75 8.38 24.40
CA GLU A 585 0.63 7.88 24.39
C GLU A 585 1.58 8.77 23.56
N HIS A 586 1.17 9.15 22.35
CA HIS A 586 1.98 10.01 21.49
C HIS A 586 2.27 11.38 22.14
N ILE A 587 1.25 12.02 22.73
CA ILE A 587 1.38 13.32 23.39
C ILE A 587 2.28 13.22 24.61
N LEU A 588 2.16 12.14 25.39
CA LEU A 588 3.04 11.89 26.53
C LEU A 588 4.49 11.65 26.10
N GLY A 589 4.72 10.99 24.96
CA GLY A 589 6.04 10.86 24.35
C GLY A 589 6.63 12.21 23.92
N ALA A 590 5.84 13.06 23.26
CA ALA A 590 6.24 14.41 22.89
C ALA A 590 6.58 15.25 24.14
N LEU A 591 5.74 15.19 25.17
CA LEU A 591 5.94 15.88 26.45
C LEU A 591 7.22 15.41 27.17
N ALA A 592 7.46 14.09 27.22
CA ALA A 592 8.68 13.53 27.80
C ALA A 592 9.94 13.99 27.04
N ASN A 593 9.87 14.12 25.71
CA ASN A 593 10.96 14.66 24.91
C ASN A 593 11.20 16.15 25.19
N TYR A 594 10.13 16.95 25.34
CA TYR A 594 10.25 18.36 25.73
C TYR A 594 10.85 18.56 27.11
N VAL A 595 10.56 17.68 28.08
CA VAL A 595 11.21 17.74 29.40
C VAL A 595 12.72 17.47 29.32
N ARG A 596 13.18 16.68 28.34
CA ARG A 596 14.60 16.35 28.12
C ARG A 596 15.36 17.41 27.33
N LEU A 597 14.67 18.31 26.63
CA LEU A 597 15.28 19.44 25.92
C LEU A 597 15.87 20.44 26.91
N GLY A 598 17.20 20.59 26.91
CA GLY A 598 17.93 21.48 27.81
C GLY A 598 18.30 22.85 27.23
N ASP A 599 18.03 23.10 25.94
CA ASP A 599 18.31 24.38 25.28
C ASP A 599 17.03 25.19 25.11
N GLU A 600 16.91 26.30 25.85
CA GLU A 600 15.79 27.24 25.74
C GLU A 600 15.67 27.86 24.34
N ALA A 601 16.75 27.92 23.56
CA ALA A 601 16.70 28.41 22.17
C ALA A 601 15.96 27.44 21.23
N LEU A 602 15.79 26.18 21.63
CA LEU A 602 15.00 25.17 20.92
C LEU A 602 13.55 25.07 21.41
N ALA A 603 13.16 25.89 22.39
CA ALA A 603 11.80 25.92 22.89
C ALA A 603 10.81 26.38 21.79
N PRO A 604 9.66 25.70 21.63
CA PRO A 604 8.67 26.04 20.60
C PRO A 604 8.25 27.51 20.62
N ASP A 605 7.98 28.08 21.79
CA ASP A 605 7.64 29.50 21.98
C ASP A 605 8.73 30.45 21.45
N ALA A 606 10.00 30.20 21.81
CA ALA A 606 11.14 30.97 21.33
C ALA A 606 11.30 30.86 19.80
N GLN A 607 11.09 29.66 19.23
CA GLN A 607 11.14 29.43 17.78
C GLN A 607 10.02 30.15 17.03
N PHE A 608 8.77 30.08 17.53
CA PHE A 608 7.64 30.77 16.91
C PHE A 608 7.80 32.28 16.98
N ALA A 609 8.19 32.83 18.14
CA ALA A 609 8.46 34.26 18.30
C ALA A 609 9.63 34.74 17.42
N LYS A 610 10.66 33.88 17.22
CA LYS A 610 11.74 34.16 16.27
C LYS A 610 11.21 34.20 14.83
N GLY A 611 10.37 33.23 14.44
CA GLY A 611 9.76 33.18 13.11
C GLY A 611 8.91 34.41 12.79
N GLU A 612 8.15 34.91 13.76
CA GLU A 612 7.37 36.16 13.64
C GLU A 612 8.29 37.38 13.42
N ARG A 613 9.33 37.55 14.25
CA ARG A 613 10.31 38.64 14.08
C ARG A 613 11.04 38.57 12.73
N GLU A 614 11.40 37.38 12.28
CA GLU A 614 12.02 37.17 10.97
C GLU A 614 11.08 37.55 9.83
N ALA A 615 9.79 37.19 9.93
CA ALA A 615 8.78 37.57 8.95
C ALA A 615 8.60 39.08 8.87
N GLU A 616 8.46 39.78 10.01
CA GLU A 616 8.33 41.25 10.05
C GLU A 616 9.57 41.97 9.49
N ALA A 617 10.77 41.52 9.88
CA ALA A 617 12.02 42.07 9.37
C ALA A 617 12.15 41.86 7.85
N MET A 618 11.74 40.69 7.35
CA MET A 618 11.72 40.40 5.93
C MET A 618 10.72 41.29 5.18
N ILE A 619 9.51 41.48 5.71
CA ILE A 619 8.52 42.40 5.13
C ILE A 619 9.10 43.81 5.04
N ALA A 620 9.73 44.32 6.10
CA ALA A 620 10.36 45.65 6.10
C ALA A 620 11.47 45.77 5.04
N SER A 621 12.33 44.75 4.94
CA SER A 621 13.39 44.65 3.93
C SER A 621 12.83 44.66 2.50
N LEU A 622 11.80 43.86 2.23
CA LEU A 622 11.15 43.80 0.93
C LEU A 622 10.50 45.14 0.55
N LEU A 623 9.84 45.81 1.50
CA LEU A 623 9.26 47.15 1.27
C LEU A 623 10.33 48.19 0.94
N ALA A 624 11.49 48.16 1.61
CA ALA A 624 12.60 49.06 1.32
C ALA A 624 13.16 48.86 -0.10
N ARG A 625 13.22 47.61 -0.59
CA ARG A 625 13.66 47.31 -1.98
C ARG A 625 12.67 47.78 -3.04
N VAL A 626 11.39 47.88 -2.70
CA VAL A 626 10.34 48.36 -3.62
C VAL A 626 10.29 49.88 -3.66
N HIS A 627 10.36 50.55 -2.51
CA HIS A 627 10.16 52.00 -2.39
C HIS A 627 11.47 52.83 -2.42
N GLY A 628 12.64 52.18 -2.40
CA GLY A 628 13.92 52.85 -2.13
C GLY A 628 14.06 53.21 -0.64
N PRO A 629 15.24 53.62 -0.15
CA PRO A 629 15.41 53.99 1.25
C PRO A 629 14.43 55.12 1.61
N ARG A 630 13.60 54.90 2.64
CA ARG A 630 12.70 55.92 3.20
C ARG A 630 13.55 57.14 3.54
N ARG A 631 13.33 58.26 2.84
CA ARG A 631 13.93 59.55 3.18
C ARG A 631 13.31 60.13 4.44
#